data_AF-A0A920R6G9-F1
#
_entry.id   AF-A0A920R6G9-F1
#
_cell.length_a   1.000
_cell.length_b   1.000
_cell.length_c   1.000
_cell.angle_alpha   90.00
_cell.angle_beta   90.00
_cell.angle_gamma   90.00
#
_symmetry.space_group_name_H-M   'P 1'
#
loop_
_entity.id
_entity.type
_entity.pdbx_description
1 polymer ?
#
loop_
_entity_poly.entity_id
_entity_poly.type
_entity_poly.pdbx_seq_one_letter_code
_entity_poly.pdbx_strand_id
1 'polypeptide(L)' 'MNADFTAEDLAFQDEVRTFLQNEFPAEYREKIDANIRLSKEEIINWQKILYKKGWAVPSWPEE' A
#
# COMPACT_ATOMS: atom_id res chain seq x y z
N MET A 1 -17.66 7.85 -21.31
CA MET A 1 -16.86 7.35 -20.17
C MET A 1 -15.49 7.98 -20.33
N ASN A 2 -15.24 9.12 -19.68
CA ASN A 2 -13.89 9.68 -19.58
C ASN A 2 -13.42 9.26 -18.19
N ALA A 3 -12.70 8.14 -18.12
CA ALA A 3 -11.98 7.73 -16.92
C ALA A 3 -10.54 8.26 -17.04
N ASP A 4 -10.41 9.51 -17.45
CA ASP A 4 -9.12 10.18 -17.49
C ASP A 4 -8.79 10.57 -16.05
N PHE A 5 -7.90 9.79 -15.45
CA PHE A 5 -7.27 10.13 -14.18
C PHE A 5 -6.72 11.56 -14.28
N THR A 6 -7.10 12.42 -13.33
CA THR A 6 -6.55 13.78 -13.28
C THR A 6 -5.05 13.70 -13.02
N ALA A 7 -4.32 14.79 -13.30
CA ALA A 7 -2.90 14.84 -12.97
C ALA A 7 -2.62 14.60 -11.48
N GLU A 8 -3.58 14.96 -10.62
CA GLU A 8 -3.56 14.72 -9.17
C GLU A 8 -3.73 13.23 -8.84
N ASP A 9 -4.64 12.53 -9.53
CA ASP A 9 -4.81 11.08 -9.40
C ASP A 9 -3.55 10.31 -9.83
N LEU A 10 -2.91 10.73 -10.93
CA LEU A 10 -1.67 10.12 -11.41
C LEU A 10 -0.52 10.36 -10.44
N ALA A 11 -0.44 11.54 -9.82
CA ALA A 11 0.56 11.85 -8.80
C ALA A 11 0.35 11.01 -7.53
N PHE A 12 -0.91 10.86 -7.09
CA PHE A 12 -1.26 9.99 -5.96
C PHE A 12 -0.93 8.52 -6.25
N GLN A 13 -1.21 8.03 -7.46
CA GLN A 13 -0.84 6.68 -7.87
C GLN A 13 0.67 6.44 -7.80
N ASP A 14 1.48 7.40 -8.26
CA ASP A 14 2.94 7.29 -8.20
C ASP A 14 3.45 7.32 -6.76
N GLU A 15 2.87 8.17 -5.91
CA GLU A 15 3.19 8.23 -4.48
C GLU A 15 2.89 6.90 -3.78
N VAL A 16 1.71 6.31 -4.03
CA VAL A 16 1.32 5.00 -3.52
C VAL A 16 2.25 3.91 -4.02
N ARG A 17 2.59 3.92 -5.31
CA ARG A 17 3.49 2.93 -5.90
C ARG A 17 4.89 3.01 -5.29
N THR A 18 5.43 4.21 -5.16
CA THR A 18 6.75 4.46 -4.56
C THR A 18 6.76 4.05 -3.09
N PHE A 19 5.70 4.36 -2.34
CA PHE A 19 5.56 3.92 -0.96
C PHE A 19 5.52 2.41 -0.84
N LEU A 20 4.68 1.75 -1.64
CA LEU A 20 4.62 0.29 -1.65
C LEU A 20 5.99 -0.29 -2.02
N GLN A 21 6.71 0.26 -2.99
CA GLN A 21 8.05 -0.25 -3.34
C GLN A 21 9.09 -0.06 -2.23
N ASN A 22 9.00 1.02 -1.45
CA ASN A 22 9.99 1.32 -0.41
C ASN A 22 9.68 0.59 0.91
N GLU A 23 8.40 0.58 1.30
CA GLU A 23 7.96 0.17 2.64
C GLU A 23 7.30 -1.21 2.66
N PHE A 24 6.88 -1.75 1.50
CA PHE A 24 6.42 -3.13 1.42
C PHE A 24 7.63 -4.08 1.38
N PRO A 25 7.82 -4.92 2.41
CA PRO A 25 8.99 -5.78 2.46
C PRO A 25 8.91 -6.87 1.38
N ALA A 26 10.04 -7.11 0.72
CA ALA A 26 10.16 -8.07 -0.37
C ALA A 26 9.76 -9.49 0.03
N GLU A 27 9.93 -9.86 1.31
CA GLU A 27 9.52 -11.17 1.84
C GLU A 27 8.01 -11.40 1.73
N TYR A 28 7.19 -10.35 1.95
CA TYR A 28 5.73 -10.47 1.78
C TYR A 28 5.37 -10.59 0.30
N ARG A 29 6.12 -9.91 -0.57
CA ARG A 29 5.94 -9.98 -2.02
C ARG A 29 6.21 -11.40 -2.52
N GLU A 30 7.31 -11.99 -2.09
CA GLU A 30 7.72 -13.34 -2.45
C GLU A 30 6.71 -14.39 -1.95
N LYS A 31 6.22 -14.25 -0.71
CA LYS A 31 5.16 -15.13 -0.20
C LYS A 31 3.87 -15.03 -0.99
N ILE A 32 3.42 -13.82 -1.33
CA ILE A 32 2.20 -13.62 -2.14
C ILE A 32 2.38 -14.21 -3.54
N ASP A 33 3.54 -13.99 -4.18
CA ASP A 33 3.86 -14.55 -5.49
C ASP A 33 3.87 -16.08 -5.47
N ALA A 34 4.44 -16.67 -4.41
CA ALA A 34 4.43 -18.10 -4.14
C ALA A 34 3.06 -18.65 -3.68
N ASN A 35 2.00 -17.83 -3.66
CA ASN A 35 0.66 -18.19 -3.17
C ASN A 35 0.62 -18.63 -1.69
N ILE A 36 1.61 -18.20 -0.91
CA ILE A 36 1.74 -18.46 0.52
C ILE A 36 0.96 -17.39 1.28
N ARG A 37 0.08 -17.82 2.19
CA ARG A 37 -0.61 -16.88 3.08
C ARG A 37 0.38 -16.24 4.04
N LEU A 38 0.30 -14.91 4.14
CA LEU A 38 1.01 -14.15 5.16
C LEU A 38 0.53 -14.58 6.55
N SER A 39 1.47 -14.69 7.48
CA SER A 39 1.18 -14.96 8.87
C SER A 39 0.50 -13.75 9.52
N LYS A 40 -0.22 -13.99 10.63
CA LYS A 40 -0.86 -12.92 11.40
C LYS A 40 0.11 -11.81 11.78
N GLU A 41 1.35 -12.17 12.15
CA GLU A 41 2.40 -11.21 12.51
C GLU A 41 2.82 -10.31 11.34
N GLU A 42 2.90 -10.87 10.14
CA GLU A 42 3.25 -10.15 8.91
C GLU A 42 2.14 -9.16 8.54
N ILE A 43 0.88 -9.58 8.66
CA ILE A 43 -0.28 -8.72 8.44
C ILE A 43 -0.31 -7.57 9.47
N ILE A 44 -0.02 -7.86 10.75
CA ILE A 44 0.07 -6.83 11.80
C ILE A 44 1.22 -5.87 11.53
N ASN A 45 2.38 -6.39 11.10
CA ASN A 45 3.53 -5.55 10.77
C ASN A 45 3.22 -4.63 9.57
N TRP A 46 2.53 -5.16 8.55
CA TRP A 46 2.04 -4.38 7.43
C TRP A 46 1.07 -3.27 7.87
N GLN A 47 0.10 -3.58 8.74
CA GLN A 47 -0.80 -2.57 9.30
C GLN A 47 -0.06 -1.50 10.11
N LYS A 48 1.02 -1.84 10.83
CA LYS A 48 1.86 -0.86 11.54
C LYS A 48 2.62 0.06 10.58
N ILE A 49 3.10 -0.45 9.46
CA ILE A 49 3.77 0.35 8.41
C ILE A 49 2.78 1.34 7.81
N LEU A 50 1.57 0.88 7.47
CA LEU A 50 0.48 1.75 7.03
C LEU A 50 0.12 2.81 8.08
N TYR A 51 0.05 2.42 9.36
CA TYR A 51 -0.20 3.35 10.45
C TYR A 51 0.90 4.41 10.58
N LYS A 52 2.18 4.05 10.45
CA LYS A 52 3.30 5.00 10.49
C LYS A 52 3.23 6.05 9.39
N LYS A 53 2.78 5.67 8.19
CA LYS A 53 2.57 6.63 7.10
C LYS A 53 1.28 7.47 7.28
N GLY A 54 0.42 7.10 8.22
CA GLY A 54 -0.90 7.73 8.38
C GLY A 54 -1.94 7.20 7.41
N TRP A 55 -1.72 6.02 6.80
CA TRP A 55 -2.67 5.35 5.90
C TRP A 55 -3.43 4.22 6.59
N ALA A 56 -3.40 4.16 7.92
CA ALA A 56 -4.35 3.35 8.66
C ALA A 56 -5.75 3.96 8.53
N VAL A 57 -6.74 3.08 8.44
CA VAL A 57 -8.15 3.28 8.04
C VAL A 57 -8.85 4.61 8.42
N PRO A 58 -8.57 5.32 9.54
CA PRO A 58 -9.16 6.65 9.77
C PRO A 58 -8.43 7.86 9.15
N SER A 59 -7.23 7.73 8.58
CA SER A 59 -6.43 8.87 8.07
C SER A 59 -6.22 8.87 6.55
N TRP A 60 -7.01 8.08 5.80
CA TRP A 60 -7.02 8.24 4.35
C TRP A 60 -7.46 9.67 4.02
N PRO A 61 -6.79 10.39 3.10
CA PRO A 61 -7.27 11.70 2.66
C PRO A 61 -8.72 11.58 2.18
N GLU A 62 -9.62 12.33 2.81
CA GLU A 62 -11.01 12.45 2.38
C GLU A 62 -11.03 13.11 1.00
N GLU A 63 -11.81 12.54 0.06
CA GLU A 63 -11.95 13.01 -1.33
C GLU A 63 -12.43 14.47 -1.44
#